data_AF-K1R235-F1
#
_entry.id   AF-K1R235-F1
#
_cell.length_a   1.000
_cell.length_b   1.000
_cell.length_c   1.000
_cell.angle_alpha   90.00
_cell.angle_beta   90.00
_cell.angle_gamma   90.00
#
_symmetry.space_group_name_H-M   'P 1'
#
loop_
_entity.id
_entity.type
_entity.pdbx_description
1 polymer ?
#
loop_
_entity_poly.entity_id
_entity_poly.type
_entity_poly.pdbx_seq_one_letter_code
_entity_poly.pdbx_strand_id
1 'polypeptide(L)'
;MLKDVLVQAQAEGRTTFGIYECAQLLNTAPDDVTLCILPVGDNGDVTVHIHHTLMEAYCLENDIKLLKVDSLEKLEGVFPGNENSNTDAVDCSCILVKAPEKTDHVYNDLMDVVDGPVVEMPA
;
A
#
# COMPACT_ATOMS: atom_id res chain seq x y z
N MET A 1 -5.33 -13.63 -1.47
CA MET A 1 -5.11 -12.86 -2.71
C MET A 1 -4.34 -11.58 -2.44
N LEU A 2 -4.94 -10.53 -1.86
CA LEU A 2 -4.22 -9.30 -1.55
C LEU A 2 -3.03 -9.51 -0.61
N LYS A 3 -3.23 -10.29 0.47
CA LYS A 3 -2.17 -10.64 1.43
C LYS A 3 -0.98 -11.32 0.74
N ASP A 4 -1.23 -12.31 -0.11
CA ASP A 4 -0.19 -13.04 -0.85
C ASP A 4 0.62 -12.12 -1.78
N VAL A 5 -0.07 -11.24 -2.53
CA VAL A 5 0.58 -10.26 -3.41
C VAL A 5 1.48 -9.32 -2.63
N LEU A 6 1.02 -8.84 -1.47
CA LEU A 6 1.78 -7.95 -0.59
C LEU A 6 3.02 -8.63 -0.01
N VAL A 7 2.88 -9.86 0.50
CA VAL A 7 3.99 -10.64 1.05
C VAL A 7 5.02 -10.97 -0.04
N GLN A 8 4.57 -11.34 -1.23
CA GLN A 8 5.47 -11.61 -2.35
C GLN A 8 6.19 -10.34 -2.82
N ALA A 9 5.47 -9.22 -2.97
CA ALA A 9 6.07 -7.95 -3.33
C ALA A 9 7.09 -7.47 -2.29
N GLN A 10 6.82 -7.69 -1.00
CA GLN A 10 7.76 -7.39 0.07
C GLN A 10 9.01 -8.26 -0.01
N ALA A 11 8.84 -9.58 -0.21
CA ALA A 11 9.96 -10.51 -0.34
C ALA A 11 10.86 -10.19 -1.55
N GLU A 12 10.27 -9.64 -2.61
CA GLU A 12 10.99 -9.18 -3.81
C GLU A 12 11.56 -7.75 -3.69
N GLY A 13 11.35 -7.06 -2.56
CA GLY A 13 11.83 -5.69 -2.35
C GLY A 13 11.12 -4.65 -3.21
N ARG A 14 9.88 -4.94 -3.64
CA ARG A 14 9.06 -4.09 -4.51
C ARG A 14 8.05 -3.23 -3.74
N THR A 15 8.09 -3.23 -2.42
CA THR A 15 7.19 -2.47 -1.54
C THR A 15 7.93 -1.32 -0.84
N THR A 16 7.30 -0.15 -0.79
CA THR A 16 7.73 0.98 0.04
C THR A 16 6.67 1.25 1.09
N PHE A 17 7.09 1.43 2.35
CA PHE A 17 6.20 1.64 3.48
C PHE A 17 6.32 3.07 4.01
N GLY A 18 5.20 3.62 4.45
CA GLY A 18 5.11 4.88 5.16
C GLY A 18 4.87 6.06 4.24
N ILE A 19 4.04 6.99 4.70
CA ILE A 19 3.51 8.05 3.85
C ILE A 19 4.59 9.00 3.30
N TYR A 20 5.64 9.25 4.07
CA TYR A 20 6.76 10.10 3.66
C TYR A 20 7.68 9.44 2.62
N GLU A 21 8.06 8.19 2.84
CA GLU A 21 8.87 7.41 1.88
C GLU A 21 8.09 7.20 0.58
N CYS A 22 6.80 6.90 0.69
CA CYS A 22 5.90 6.78 -0.46
C CYS A 22 5.83 8.09 -1.25
N ALA A 23 5.61 9.23 -0.58
CA ALA A 23 5.59 10.53 -1.23
C ALA A 23 6.94 10.87 -1.89
N GLN A 24 8.08 10.53 -1.27
CA GLN A 24 9.39 10.73 -1.88
C GLN A 24 9.58 9.89 -3.15
N LEU A 25 9.15 8.62 -3.11
CA LEU A 25 9.22 7.73 -4.27
C LEU A 25 8.37 8.27 -5.41
N LEU A 26 7.12 8.68 -5.14
CA LEU A 26 6.25 9.29 -6.15
C LEU A 26 6.82 10.58 -6.73
N ASN A 27 7.53 11.38 -5.94
CA ASN A 27 8.21 12.59 -6.45
C ASN A 27 9.43 12.27 -7.33
N THR A 28 10.06 11.11 -7.16
CA THR A 28 11.31 10.76 -7.85
C THR A 28 11.07 9.86 -9.06
N ALA A 29 10.21 8.86 -8.92
CA ALA A 29 9.95 7.81 -9.90
C ALA A 29 8.49 7.33 -9.80
N PRO A 30 7.51 8.16 -10.18
CA PRO A 30 6.10 7.77 -10.17
C PRO A 30 5.81 6.65 -11.19
N ASP A 31 6.52 6.60 -12.32
CA ASP A 31 6.35 5.58 -13.35
C ASP A 31 6.73 4.16 -12.91
N ASP A 32 7.56 4.03 -11.87
CA ASP A 32 7.94 2.72 -11.31
C ASP A 32 6.85 2.12 -10.40
N VAL A 33 5.86 2.93 -10.01
CA VAL A 33 4.83 2.57 -9.04
C VAL A 33 3.52 2.31 -9.78
N THR A 34 2.94 1.15 -9.53
CA THR A 34 1.71 0.73 -10.22
C THR A 34 0.53 0.58 -9.27
N LEU A 35 0.77 0.41 -7.97
CA LEU A 35 -0.26 0.25 -6.96
C LEU A 35 0.09 1.03 -5.70
N CYS A 36 -0.90 1.74 -5.16
CA CYS A 36 -0.88 2.45 -3.90
C CYS A 36 -1.96 1.88 -2.99
N ILE A 37 -1.63 1.64 -1.72
CA ILE A 37 -2.54 1.05 -0.73
C ILE A 37 -2.67 2.04 0.43
N LEU A 38 -3.91 2.47 0.68
CA LEU A 38 -4.25 3.41 1.75
C LEU A 38 -5.27 2.79 2.72
N PRO A 39 -4.99 2.77 4.03
CA PRO A 39 -5.98 2.38 5.02
C PRO A 39 -7.00 3.52 5.22
N VAL A 40 -8.28 3.20 4.99
CA VAL A 40 -9.43 4.05 5.27
C VAL A 40 -9.99 3.64 6.63
N GLY A 41 -9.59 4.38 7.66
CA GLY A 41 -10.02 4.15 9.02
C GLY A 41 -9.71 5.36 9.89
N ASP A 42 -10.37 5.45 11.04
CA ASP A 42 -10.18 6.53 12.02
C ASP A 42 -8.78 6.39 12.64
N ASN A 43 -7.77 6.88 11.92
CA ASN A 43 -6.38 6.95 12.36
C ASN A 43 -6.16 8.04 13.41
N GLY A 44 -7.23 8.69 13.91
CA GLY A 44 -7.23 9.67 15.01
C GLY A 44 -6.42 10.95 14.75
N ASP A 45 -5.67 10.99 13.65
CA ASP A 45 -4.75 12.06 13.29
C ASP A 45 -5.18 12.70 11.97
N VAL A 46 -5.68 13.94 12.08
CA VAL A 46 -6.11 14.77 10.95
C VAL A 46 -5.00 14.92 9.91
N THR A 47 -3.73 14.89 10.33
CA THR A 47 -2.57 15.02 9.45
C THR A 47 -2.48 13.84 8.49
N VAL A 48 -2.68 12.62 8.99
CA VAL A 48 -2.62 11.40 8.17
C VAL A 48 -3.77 11.38 7.17
N HIS A 49 -4.97 11.80 7.59
CA HIS A 49 -6.13 11.95 6.69
C HIS A 49 -5.87 12.93 5.53
N ILE A 50 -5.20 14.06 5.81
CA ILE A 50 -4.83 15.02 4.76
C ILE A 50 -3.85 14.38 3.78
N HIS A 51 -2.80 13.71 4.29
CA HIS A 51 -1.83 13.06 3.41
C HIS A 51 -2.45 11.93 2.60
N HIS A 52 -3.37 11.14 3.15
CA HIS A 52 -4.14 10.14 2.39
C HIS A 52 -4.92 10.76 1.25
N THR A 53 -5.59 11.87 1.50
CA THR A 53 -6.33 12.61 0.47
C THR A 53 -5.40 13.08 -0.65
N LEU A 54 -4.22 13.59 -0.31
CA LEU A 54 -3.21 14.00 -1.28
C LEU A 54 -2.66 12.83 -2.10
N MET A 55 -2.36 11.71 -1.43
CA MET A 55 -1.86 10.51 -2.09
C MET A 55 -2.90 9.93 -3.04
N GLU A 56 -4.17 9.90 -2.63
CA GLU A 56 -5.29 9.47 -3.47
C GLU A 56 -5.44 10.34 -4.72
N ALA A 57 -5.42 11.67 -4.56
CA ALA A 57 -5.48 12.59 -5.69
C ALA A 57 -4.29 12.38 -6.64
N TYR A 58 -3.08 12.27 -6.10
CA TYR A 58 -1.88 12.03 -6.90
C TYR A 58 -1.94 10.72 -7.67
N CYS A 59 -2.37 9.63 -7.02
CA CYS A 59 -2.46 8.32 -7.67
C CYS A 59 -3.46 8.36 -8.84
N LEU A 60 -4.62 9.00 -8.63
CA LEU A 60 -5.64 9.17 -9.67
C LEU A 60 -5.13 10.01 -10.85
N GLU A 61 -4.35 11.06 -10.59
CA GLU A 61 -3.79 11.92 -11.65
C GLU A 61 -2.69 11.23 -12.46
N ASN A 62 -1.97 10.26 -11.87
CA ASN A 62 -0.82 9.58 -12.49
C ASN A 62 -1.13 8.14 -12.95
N ASP A 63 -2.40 7.75 -13.03
CA ASP A 63 -2.87 6.39 -13.38
C ASP A 63 -2.30 5.27 -12.48
N ILE A 64 -1.90 5.63 -11.25
CA ILE A 64 -1.46 4.67 -10.25
C ILE A 64 -2.70 4.07 -9.60
N LYS A 65 -2.78 2.75 -9.59
CA LYS A 65 -3.95 2.07 -9.04
C LYS A 65 -4.03 2.27 -7.55
N LEU A 66 -5.21 2.66 -7.05
CA LEU A 66 -5.42 2.88 -5.63
C LEU A 66 -6.25 1.74 -5.03
N LEU A 67 -5.77 1.20 -3.92
CA LEU A 67 -6.47 0.20 -3.13
C LEU A 67 -6.71 0.72 -1.72
N LYS A 68 -7.97 0.78 -1.35
CA LYS A 68 -8.40 1.23 -0.04
C LYS A 68 -8.65 0.03 0.87
N VAL A 69 -8.10 0.01 2.08
CA VAL A 69 -8.31 -1.09 3.05
C VAL A 69 -9.00 -0.60 4.31
N ASP A 70 -9.83 -1.41 4.95
CA ASP A 70 -10.68 -0.98 6.08
C ASP A 70 -9.95 -0.77 7.41
N SER A 71 -8.72 -1.27 7.57
CA SER A 71 -8.00 -1.21 8.85
C SER A 71 -6.49 -1.23 8.66
N LEU A 72 -5.81 -0.25 9.28
CA LEU A 72 -4.35 -0.20 9.36
C LEU A 72 -3.78 -1.40 10.12
N GLU A 73 -4.36 -1.74 11.28
CA GLU A 73 -3.88 -2.85 12.13
C GLU A 73 -3.88 -4.19 11.39
N LYS A 74 -4.93 -4.45 10.58
CA LYS A 74 -5.02 -5.67 9.77
C LYS A 74 -3.95 -5.70 8.70
N LEU A 75 -3.65 -4.55 8.10
CA LEU A 75 -2.61 -4.40 7.08
C LEU A 75 -1.22 -4.62 7.68
N GLU A 76 -0.94 -4.05 8.85
CA GLU A 76 0.32 -4.28 9.59
C GLU A 76 0.52 -5.78 9.90
N GLY A 77 -0.56 -6.49 10.26
CA GLY A 77 -0.52 -7.93 10.50
C GLY A 77 -0.29 -8.81 9.25
N VAL A 78 -0.41 -8.25 8.04
CA VAL A 78 -0.10 -8.99 6.79
C VAL A 78 1.40 -9.11 6.58
N PHE A 79 2.13 -8.05 6.90
CA PHE A 79 3.56 -8.02 6.69
C PHE A 79 4.24 -8.74 7.85
N PRO A 80 5.02 -9.81 7.60
CA PRO A 80 5.78 -10.46 8.65
C PRO A 80 6.82 -9.50 9.23
N GLY A 81 6.44 -8.75 10.27
CA GLY A 81 7.31 -7.91 11.08
C GLY A 81 7.96 -8.74 12.17
N ASN A 82 9.19 -9.21 11.89
CA ASN A 82 10.25 -9.56 12.83
C ASN A 82 9.80 -9.73 14.30
N GLU A 83 9.33 -10.92 14.69
CA GLU A 83 8.91 -11.29 16.06
C GLU A 83 10.01 -11.12 17.15
N ASN A 84 11.13 -10.48 16.82
CA ASN A 84 12.30 -10.38 17.65
C ASN A 84 12.98 -9.01 17.54
N SER A 85 12.29 -7.89 17.75
CA SER A 85 12.92 -6.62 18.13
C SER A 85 11.90 -5.67 18.77
N ASN A 86 12.26 -5.10 19.91
CA ASN A 86 11.46 -4.19 20.74
C ASN A 86 11.38 -2.77 20.15
N THR A 87 11.42 -2.61 18.82
CA THR A 87 11.64 -1.31 18.15
C THR A 87 10.94 -1.28 16.79
N ASP A 88 10.04 -0.30 16.65
CA ASP A 88 9.44 0.25 15.42
C ASP A 88 8.44 -0.67 14.67
N ALA A 89 7.14 -0.43 14.90
CA ALA A 89 6.07 -0.92 14.05
C ALA A 89 6.30 -0.46 12.59
N VAL A 90 6.02 -1.32 11.62
CA VAL A 90 6.15 -0.97 10.20
C VAL A 90 5.07 0.05 9.87
N ASP A 91 5.46 1.29 9.52
CA ASP A 91 4.51 2.35 9.17
C ASP A 91 3.71 1.99 7.92
N CYS A 92 2.56 1.34 8.10
CA CYS A 92 1.67 0.94 7.00
C CYS A 92 0.67 2.05 6.66
N SER A 93 0.93 3.29 7.09
CA SER A 93 0.12 4.47 6.77
C SER A 93 -0.05 4.66 5.26
N CYS A 94 0.92 4.25 4.45
CA CYS A 94 0.80 4.14 3.00
C CYS A 94 1.74 3.05 2.52
N ILE A 95 1.34 2.31 1.49
CA ILE A 95 2.21 1.30 0.87
C ILE A 95 2.18 1.45 -0.63
N LEU A 96 3.35 1.58 -1.24
CA LEU A 96 3.49 1.57 -2.69
C LEU A 96 4.06 0.24 -3.14
N VAL A 97 3.55 -0.27 -4.26
CA VAL A 97 4.01 -1.51 -4.88
C VAL A 97 4.41 -1.22 -6.32
N LYS A 98 5.63 -1.63 -6.67
CA LYS A 98 6.15 -1.57 -8.03
C LYS A 98 5.68 -2.74 -8.87
N ALA A 99 5.63 -2.56 -10.19
CA ALA A 99 5.27 -3.63 -11.11
C ALA A 99 6.18 -4.86 -10.92
N PRO A 100 5.64 -6.09 -10.90
CA PRO A 100 6.47 -7.28 -10.91
C PRO A 100 7.21 -7.41 -12.25
N GLU A 101 8.46 -7.88 -12.23
CA GLU A 101 9.24 -8.11 -13.47
C GLU A 101 8.68 -9.26 -14.32
N LYS A 102 7.84 -10.13 -13.71
CA LYS A 102 7.18 -11.25 -14.38
C LYS A 102 5.67 -11.06 -14.30
N THR A 103 4.97 -11.42 -15.38
CA THR A 103 3.50 -11.49 -15.40
C THR A 103 3.01 -12.46 -14.34
N ASP A 104 2.43 -11.89 -13.29
CA ASP A 104 1.78 -12.63 -12.22
C ASP A 104 0.26 -12.53 -12.40
N HIS A 105 -0.39 -13.67 -12.64
CA HIS A 105 -1.83 -13.70 -12.91
C HIS A 105 -2.64 -13.20 -11.70
N VAL A 106 -2.14 -13.38 -10.48
CA VAL A 106 -2.79 -12.93 -9.24
C VAL A 106 -2.67 -11.42 -9.11
N TYR A 107 -1.53 -10.85 -9.50
CA TYR A 107 -1.35 -9.40 -9.58
C TYR A 107 -2.27 -8.75 -10.61
N ASN A 108 -2.42 -9.35 -11.78
CA ASN A 108 -3.32 -8.84 -12.81
C ASN A 108 -4.80 -8.91 -12.40
N ASP A 109 -5.20 -9.97 -11.69
CA ASP A 109 -6.56 -10.08 -11.12
C ASP A 109 -6.80 -9.01 -10.05
N LEU A 110 -5.78 -8.73 -9.21
CA LEU A 110 -5.83 -7.62 -8.26
C LEU A 110 -5.98 -6.26 -8.97
N MET A 111 -5.33 -6.08 -10.13
CA MET A 111 -5.43 -4.85 -10.91
C MET A 111 -6.79 -4.61 -11.56
N ASP A 112 -7.70 -5.58 -11.57
CA ASP A 112 -9.08 -5.41 -12.04
C ASP A 112 -10.01 -4.88 -10.91
N VAL A 113 -9.63 -5.10 -9.64
CA VAL A 113 -10.43 -4.72 -8.46
C VAL A 113 -9.96 -3.44 -7.75
N VAL A 114 -8.74 -2.98 -8.06
CA VAL A 114 -8.21 -1.68 -7.64
C VAL A 114 -8.98 -0.53 -8.32
N ASP A 115 -8.99 0.66 -7.71
CA ASP A 115 -9.92 1.76 -8.03
C ASP A 115 -11.39 1.48 -7.63
N GLY A 116 -11.66 0.29 -7.08
CA GLY A 116 -12.96 -0.12 -6.55
C GLY A 116 -13.27 0.37 -5.13
N PRO A 117 -14.37 -0.12 -4.51
CA PRO A 117 -14.72 0.20 -3.13
C PRO A 117 -13.67 -0.30 -2.13
N VAL A 118 -13.73 0.21 -0.89
CA VAL A 118 -12.85 -0.21 0.22
C VAL A 118 -12.86 -1.72 0.37
N VAL A 119 -11.69 -2.35 0.32
CA VAL A 119 -11.50 -3.78 0.49
C VAL A 119 -11.46 -4.10 1.97
N GLU A 120 -12.41 -4.91 2.42
CA GLU A 120 -12.40 -5.48 3.77
C GLU A 120 -11.33 -6.57 3.87
N MET A 121 -10.33 -6.35 4.72
CA MET A 121 -9.35 -7.35 5.07
C MET A 121 -9.92 -8.33 6.10
N PRO A 122 -9.73 -9.66 5.90
CA PRO A 122 -10.06 -10.64 6.93
C PRO A 122 -9.10 -10.47 8.13
N ALA A 123 -9.69 -10.51 9.32
CA ALA A 123 -8.97 -10.51 10.60
C ALA A 123 -8.04 -11.72 10.75
#